data_AF-A0A914YKZ5-F1
#
_entry.id   AF-A0A914YKZ5-F1
#
_cell.length_a   1.000
_cell.length_b   1.000
_cell.length_c   1.000
_cell.angle_alpha   90.00
_cell.angle_beta   90.00
_cell.angle_gamma   90.00
#
_symmetry.space_group_name_H-M   'P 1'
#
loop_
_entity.id
_entity.type
_entity.pdbx_description
1 polymer ?
#
loop_
_entity_poly.entity_id
_entity_poly.type
_entity_poly.pdbx_seq_one_letter_code
_entity_poly.pdbx_strand_id
1 'polypeptide(L)'
;MWLVQLHYAPRGLLLRYIATPITFFGIAALVISGIHYTMDVLIAYWLTTHVFWGYHQIFELPRNLRESAPFSKVWWFWICHWFEMDVPAGAIKNEWNLPIGPMWLKKAVSRLDKKLQ
;
A
#
# COMPACT_ATOMS: atom_id res chain seq x y z
N MET A 1 6.59 -2.66 -3.23
CA MET A 1 6.62 -4.06 -2.73
C MET A 1 6.97 -4.11 -1.25
N TRP A 2 8.20 -3.78 -0.84
CA TRP A 2 8.60 -3.68 0.57
C TRP A 2 7.90 -2.53 1.32
N LEU A 3 7.89 -1.32 0.75
CA LEU A 3 7.29 -0.12 1.37
C LEU A 3 5.81 -0.32 1.71
N VAL A 4 5.05 -0.81 0.74
CA VAL A 4 3.62 -1.11 0.88
C VAL A 4 3.39 -2.12 1.99
N GLN A 5 4.18 -3.20 2.02
CA GLN A 5 4.07 -4.22 3.06
C GLN A 5 4.39 -3.66 4.45
N LEU A 6 5.45 -2.85 4.61
CA LEU A 6 5.77 -2.30 5.92
C LEU A 6 4.80 -1.21 6.38
N HIS A 7 4.27 -0.42 5.45
CA HIS A 7 3.38 0.68 5.78
C HIS A 7 1.98 0.19 6.16
N TYR A 8 1.45 -0.78 5.42
CA TYR A 8 0.08 -1.25 5.62
C TYR A 8 -0.04 -2.53 6.47
N ALA A 9 0.99 -3.39 6.54
CA ALA A 9 0.87 -4.60 7.35
C ALA A 9 1.01 -4.29 8.84
N PRO A 10 0.13 -4.85 9.70
CA PRO A 10 0.18 -4.61 11.13
C PRO A 10 1.51 -5.08 11.73
N ARG A 11 2.01 -4.34 12.74
CA ARG A 11 3.35 -4.57 13.30
C ARG A 11 3.47 -5.95 13.97
N GLY A 12 2.39 -6.46 14.55
CA GLY A 12 2.38 -7.78 15.20
C GLY A 12 2.25 -8.97 14.24
N LEU A 13 2.09 -8.73 12.93
CA LEU A 13 1.87 -9.80 11.97
C LEU A 13 3.20 -10.38 11.49
N LEU A 14 3.55 -11.57 12.01
CA LEU A 14 4.77 -12.29 11.63
C LEU A 14 4.92 -12.49 10.10
N LEU A 15 3.79 -12.59 9.39
CA LEU A 15 3.77 -12.74 7.93
C LEU A 15 4.52 -11.60 7.22
N ARG A 16 4.53 -10.38 7.78
CA ARG A 16 5.28 -9.24 7.23
C ARG A 16 6.78 -9.52 7.15
N TYR A 17 7.33 -10.16 8.19
CA TYR A 17 8.76 -10.50 8.26
C TYR A 17 9.14 -11.68 7.37
N ILE A 18 8.18 -12.55 7.03
CA ILE A 18 8.38 -13.68 6.11
C ILE A 18 8.20 -13.23 4.65
N ALA A 19 7.17 -12.43 4.36
CA ALA A 19 6.89 -11.94 3.02
C ALA A 19 8.00 -11.03 2.48
N THR A 20 8.60 -10.20 3.35
CA THR A 20 9.69 -9.30 2.99
C THR A 20 10.86 -10.01 2.30
N PRO A 21 11.56 -10.98 2.92
CA PRO A 21 12.68 -11.66 2.29
C PRO A 21 12.24 -12.44 1.03
N ILE A 22 11.05 -13.05 1.02
CA ILE A 22 10.52 -13.74 -0.16
C ILE A 22 10.45 -12.79 -1.37
N THR A 23 9.99 -11.55 -1.18
CA THR A 23 9.97 -10.56 -2.27
C THR A 23 11.37 -10.20 -2.77
N PHE A 24 12.35 -10.05 -1.88
CA PHE A 24 13.74 -9.80 -2.29
C PHE A 24 14.34 -11.00 -3.04
N PHE A 25 14.08 -12.23 -2.61
CA PHE A 25 14.49 -13.43 -3.33
C PHE A 25 13.84 -13.51 -4.72
N GLY A 26 12.55 -13.16 -4.84
CA GLY A 26 11.86 -13.11 -6.13
C GLY A 26 12.48 -12.07 -7.08
N ILE A 27 12.81 -10.88 -6.57
CA ILE A 27 13.49 -9.84 -7.35
C ILE A 27 14.89 -10.30 -7.77
N ALA A 28 15.65 -10.91 -6.86
CA ALA A 28 16.98 -11.46 -7.17
C ALA A 28 16.91 -12.55 -8.24
N ALA A 29 15.96 -13.48 -8.13
CA ALA A 29 15.72 -14.52 -9.13
C ALA A 29 15.35 -13.94 -10.50
N LEU A 30 14.54 -12.87 -10.53
CA LEU A 30 14.21 -12.12 -11.75
C LEU A 30 15.46 -11.56 -12.44
N VAL A 31 16.37 -10.93 -11.68
CA VAL A 31 17.64 -10.42 -12.22
C VAL A 31 18.55 -11.56 -12.70
N ILE A 32 18.66 -12.63 -11.90
CA ILE A 32 19.50 -13.80 -12.22
C ILE A 32 19.00 -14.54 -13.47
N SER A 33 17.69 -14.54 -13.73
CA SER A 33 17.11 -15.17 -14.92
C SER A 33 17.65 -14.60 -16.25
N GLY A 34 18.26 -13.41 -16.21
CA GLY A 34 18.82 -12.74 -17.39
C GLY A 34 17.75 -12.18 -18.34
N ILE A 35 16.46 -12.30 -18.00
CA ILE A 35 15.35 -11.79 -18.82
C ILE A 35 15.25 -10.26 -18.72
N HIS A 36 15.55 -9.70 -17.55
CA HIS A 36 15.51 -8.26 -17.28
C HIS A 36 16.87 -7.76 -16.84
N TYR A 37 17.24 -6.57 -17.32
CA TYR A 37 18.46 -5.93 -16.87
C TYR A 37 18.27 -5.40 -15.44
N THR A 38 19.35 -5.37 -14.66
CA THR A 38 19.33 -4.80 -13.30
C THR A 38 18.80 -3.37 -13.29
N MET A 39 19.06 -2.60 -14.36
CA MET A 39 18.54 -1.24 -14.51
C MET A 39 17.01 -1.20 -14.56
N ASP A 40 16.36 -2.17 -15.20
CA ASP A 40 14.89 -2.24 -15.26
C ASP A 40 14.30 -2.37 -13.85
N VAL A 41 14.94 -3.21 -13.01
CA VAL A 41 14.53 -3.43 -11.62
C VAL A 41 14.77 -2.19 -10.76
N LEU A 42 15.90 -1.50 -10.93
CA LEU A 42 16.19 -0.26 -10.20
C LEU A 42 15.21 0.86 -10.56
N ILE A 43 14.93 1.04 -11.85
CA ILE A 43 13.96 2.03 -12.33
C ILE A 43 12.56 1.69 -11.82
N ALA A 44 12.14 0.42 -11.90
CA ALA A 44 10.85 -0.03 -11.37
C ALA A 44 10.73 0.22 -9.86
N TYR A 45 11.79 -0.07 -9.09
CA TYR A 45 11.82 0.22 -7.66
C TYR A 45 11.72 1.72 -7.36
N TRP A 46 12.50 2.53 -8.07
CA TRP A 46 12.48 3.99 -7.94
C TRP A 46 11.10 4.56 -8.27
N LEU A 47 10.52 4.16 -9.39
CA LEU A 47 9.22 4.63 -9.87
C LEU A 47 8.09 4.23 -8.90
N THR A 48 8.04 2.97 -8.48
CA THR A 48 7.02 2.50 -7.54
C THR A 48 7.15 3.17 -6.17
N THR A 49 8.37 3.44 -5.72
CA THR A 49 8.64 4.19 -4.48
C THR A 49 8.18 5.65 -4.59
N HIS A 50 8.47 6.32 -5.72
CA HIS A 50 8.05 7.69 -5.98
C HIS A 50 6.52 7.83 -6.05
N VAL A 51 5.85 6.93 -6.77
CA VAL A 51 4.38 6.92 -6.85
C VAL A 51 3.77 6.67 -5.47
N PHE A 52 4.32 5.72 -4.70
CA PHE A 52 3.83 5.39 -3.36
C PHE A 52 3.91 6.59 -2.40
N TRP A 53 5.08 7.22 -2.29
CA TRP A 53 5.25 8.36 -1.38
C TRP A 53 4.55 9.62 -1.88
N GLY A 54 4.56 9.87 -3.20
CA GLY A 54 3.81 10.97 -3.79
C GLY A 54 2.31 10.86 -3.48
N TYR A 55 1.74 9.65 -3.56
CA TYR A 55 0.35 9.42 -3.14
C TYR A 55 0.16 9.79 -1.67
N HIS A 56 0.97 9.24 -0.75
CA HIS A 56 0.81 9.51 0.68
C HIS A 56 0.94 11.00 1.03
N GLN A 57 1.84 11.72 0.34
CA GLN A 57 2.02 13.16 0.53
C GLN A 57 0.78 13.96 0.09
N ILE A 58 0.10 13.58 -0.98
CA ILE A 58 -1.16 14.23 -1.40
C ILE A 58 -2.23 14.08 -0.32
N PHE A 59 -2.31 12.91 0.32
CA PHE A 59 -3.37 12.58 1.26
C PHE A 59 -3.09 13.01 2.70
N GLU A 60 -1.83 13.28 3.05
CA GLU A 60 -1.45 13.89 4.32
C GLU A 60 -2.03 15.31 4.49
N LEU A 61 -2.24 16.03 3.38
CA LEU A 61 -2.89 17.34 3.42
C LEU A 61 -4.41 17.22 3.58
N PRO A 62 -5.05 18.13 4.33
CA PRO A 62 -6.51 18.25 4.39
C PRO A 62 -7.11 18.52 3.00
N ARG A 63 -8.29 17.95 2.72
CA ARG A 63 -8.95 18.00 1.40
C ARG A 63 -9.04 19.42 0.81
N ASN A 64 -9.39 20.41 1.63
CA ASN A 64 -9.53 21.81 1.23
C ASN A 64 -8.22 22.48 0.78
N LEU A 65 -7.06 21.94 1.15
CA LEU A 65 -5.74 22.49 0.79
C LEU A 65 -5.06 21.74 -0.36
N ARG A 66 -5.55 20.55 -0.74
CA ARG A 66 -4.91 19.68 -1.75
C ARG A 66 -4.83 20.33 -3.13
N GLU A 67 -5.90 20.99 -3.57
CA GLU A 67 -5.97 21.63 -4.88
C GLU A 67 -5.01 22.84 -4.99
N SER A 68 -4.81 23.56 -3.89
CA SER A 68 -3.85 24.68 -3.83
C SER A 68 -2.39 24.24 -3.67
N ALA A 69 -2.14 22.98 -3.31
CA ALA A 69 -0.80 22.49 -3.05
C ALA A 69 0.00 22.35 -4.36
N PRO A 70 1.34 22.52 -4.35
CA PRO A 70 2.15 22.36 -5.56
C PRO A 70 1.99 21.00 -6.26
N PHE A 71 1.66 19.95 -5.49
CA PHE A 71 1.39 18.61 -6.00
C PHE A 71 0.15 18.52 -6.90
N SER A 72 -0.78 19.48 -6.84
CA SER A 72 -1.96 19.50 -7.74
C SER A 72 -1.61 19.70 -9.21
N LYS A 73 -0.41 20.22 -9.48
CA LYS A 73 0.11 20.43 -10.84
C LYS A 73 0.59 19.14 -11.50
N VAL A 74 0.72 18.05 -10.75
CA VAL A 74 1.15 16.76 -11.28
C VAL A 74 0.00 16.12 -12.05
N TRP A 75 0.24 15.63 -13.27
CA TRP A 75 -0.83 15.15 -14.16
C TRP A 75 -1.71 14.04 -13.55
N TRP A 76 -1.13 13.15 -12.74
CA TRP A 76 -1.85 12.05 -12.10
C TRP A 76 -2.54 12.45 -10.78
N PHE A 77 -2.36 13.69 -10.30
CA PHE A 77 -3.06 14.20 -9.12
C PHE A 77 -4.57 14.04 -9.26
N TRP A 78 -5.14 14.41 -10.41
CA TRP A 78 -6.58 14.37 -10.64
C TRP A 78 -7.15 12.95 -10.59
N ILE A 79 -6.36 11.95 -11.00
CA ILE A 79 -6.73 10.53 -10.89
C ILE A 79 -6.84 10.16 -9.40
N CYS A 80 -5.82 10.48 -8.61
CA CYS A 80 -5.85 10.22 -7.17
C CYS A 80 -6.93 11.02 -6.45
N HIS A 81 -7.14 12.27 -6.82
CA HIS A 81 -8.20 13.10 -6.27
C HIS A 81 -9.57 12.47 -6.52
N TRP A 82 -9.84 12.03 -7.76
CA TRP A 82 -11.08 11.37 -8.13
C TRP A 82 -11.34 10.09 -7.32
N PHE A 83 -10.32 9.24 -7.14
CA PHE A 83 -10.45 8.01 -6.36
C PHE A 83 -10.81 8.24 -4.88
N GLU A 84 -10.46 9.40 -4.33
CA GLU A 84 -10.60 9.72 -2.90
C GLU A 84 -11.71 10.74 -2.62
N MET A 85 -12.52 11.09 -3.62
CA MET A 85 -13.65 12.01 -3.43
C MET A 85 -14.69 11.45 -2.45
N ASP A 86 -14.99 10.15 -2.56
CA ASP A 86 -16.06 9.50 -1.78
C ASP A 86 -15.59 8.92 -0.45
N VAL A 87 -14.28 8.92 -0.20
CA VAL A 87 -13.71 8.32 1.01
C VAL A 87 -13.84 9.31 2.18
N PRO A 88 -14.35 8.89 3.35
CA PRO A 88 -14.45 9.75 4.51
C PRO A 88 -13.06 10.13 5.04
N ALA A 89 -12.93 11.35 5.59
CA ALA A 89 -11.68 11.78 6.20
C ALA A 89 -11.39 10.97 7.47
N GLY A 90 -10.17 10.44 7.57
CA GLY A 90 -9.69 9.70 8.74
C GLY A 90 -9.29 8.26 8.43
N ALA A 91 -8.93 7.50 9.46
CA ALA A 91 -8.58 6.10 9.31
C ALA A 91 -9.82 5.29 8.89
N ILE A 92 -9.71 4.58 7.77
CA ILE A 92 -10.76 3.69 7.28
C ILE A 92 -10.91 2.54 8.28
N LYS A 93 -12.14 2.31 8.76
CA LYS A 93 -12.43 1.15 9.62
C LYS A 93 -12.27 -0.12 8.82
N ASN A 94 -11.46 -1.05 9.33
CA ASN A 94 -11.28 -2.36 8.73
C ASN A 94 -12.52 -3.23 8.96
N GLU A 95 -13.52 -3.12 8.07
CA GLU A 95 -14.73 -3.93 8.13
C GLU A 95 -14.60 -5.16 7.23
N TRP A 96 -14.38 -6.32 7.84
CA TRP A 96 -14.34 -7.59 7.13
C TRP A 96 -15.76 -8.09 6.80
N ASN A 97 -16.11 -8.08 5.51
CA ASN A 97 -17.34 -8.70 5.02
C ASN A 97 -17.01 -9.88 4.09
N LEU A 98 -17.23 -11.10 4.58
CA LEU A 98 -17.09 -12.33 3.79
C LEU A 98 -18.45 -12.63 3.15
N PRO A 99 -18.57 -12.68 1.81
CA PRO A 99 -19.85 -12.92 1.14
C PRO A 99 -20.40 -14.32 1.42
N ILE A 100 -19.52 -15.32 1.60
CA ILE A 100 -19.85 -16.70 1.92
C ILE A 100 -18.80 -17.19 2.92
N GLY A 101 -19.05 -17.03 4.22
CA GLY A 101 -18.08 -17.42 5.24
C GLY A 101 -18.75 -17.77 6.58
N PRO A 102 -18.25 -18.78 7.30
CA PRO A 102 -18.82 -19.12 8.59
C PRO A 102 -18.56 -18.01 9.62
N MET A 103 -19.58 -17.69 10.42
CA MET A 103 -19.55 -16.54 11.33
C MET A 103 -18.42 -16.58 12.37
N TRP A 104 -17.90 -17.77 12.69
CA TRP A 104 -16.76 -17.94 13.60
C TRP A 104 -15.45 -17.38 13.01
N LEU A 105 -15.24 -17.51 11.69
CA LEU A 105 -14.04 -17.02 11.03
C LEU A 105 -14.01 -15.49 11.06
N LYS A 106 -15.15 -14.84 10.81
CA LYS A 106 -15.30 -13.38 10.96
C LYS A 106 -14.95 -12.92 12.37
N LYS A 107 -15.45 -13.63 13.39
CA LYS A 107 -15.14 -13.32 14.80
C LYS A 107 -13.66 -13.51 15.10
N ALA A 108 -13.05 -14.60 14.64
CA ALA A 108 -11.62 -14.86 14.84
C ALA A 108 -10.74 -13.78 14.18
N VAL A 109 -11.01 -13.44 12.92
CA VAL A 109 -10.28 -12.40 12.18
C VAL A 109 -10.44 -11.04 12.85
N SER A 110 -11.65 -10.65 13.27
CA SER A 110 -11.87 -9.38 13.98
C SER A 110 -11.14 -9.30 15.33
N ARG A 111 -10.93 -10.43 16.02
CA ARG A 111 -10.17 -10.49 17.27
C ARG A 111 -8.67 -10.35 17.01
N LEU A 112 -8.19 -10.97 15.93
CA LEU A 112 -6.80 -10.84 15.49
C LEU A 112 -6.51 -9.40 15.06
N ASP A 113 -7.39 -8.78 14.27
CA ASP A 113 -7.24 -7.40 13.81
C ASP A 113 -7.11 -6.42 14.98
N LYS A 114 -8.00 -6.52 15.98
CA LYS A 114 -7.91 -5.71 17.23
C LYS A 114 -6.64 -5.93 18.05
N LYS A 115 -6.00 -7.09 17.92
CA LYS A 115 -4.75 -7.41 18.63
C LYS A 115 -3.52 -6.92 17.86
N LEU A 116 -3.68 -6.73 16.55
CA LEU A 116 -2.61 -6.45 15.59
C LEU A 116 -2.50 -4.97 15.20
N GLN A 117 -3.63 -4.23 15.25
CA GLN A 117 -3.70 -2.76 15.19
C GLN A 117 -3.16 -2.13 16.48
#